data_AF-A0A5J4TTB1-F1
#
_entry.id   AF-A0A5J4TTB1-F1
#
_cell.length_a   1.000
_cell.length_b   1.000
_cell.length_c   1.000
_cell.angle_alpha   90.00
_cell.angle_beta   90.00
_cell.angle_gamma   90.00
#
_symmetry.space_group_name_H-M   'P 1'
#
loop_
_entity.id
_entity.type
_entity.pdbx_description
1 polymer ?
#
loop_
_entity_poly.entity_id
_entity_poly.type
_entity_poly.pdbx_seq_one_letter_code
_entity_poly.pdbx_strand_id
1 'polypeptide(L)'
;MKSIKKEGEWKSSQERKKIVEQGGLKEICKVIHSSLEGEMNWNKQYLIQLGCEAASILLKDNEESFPLSIESGGIIDQIISLLNKLPIENIKKIHLLPLFHLVDSSNFEQKKNLVEKGILKVMNKTMKSQFEDILLYSTNILLFIIYSIGELEGEGKPNPLLKEMEKDGTLTKLIEIFRNDKYKDKDIKAWAA
;
A
#
# COMPACT_ATOMS: atom_id res chain seq x y z
N MET A 1 5.21 -3.21 -19.29
CA MET A 1 4.91 -3.85 -17.98
C MET A 1 5.50 -5.25 -17.86
N LYS A 2 5.20 -6.21 -18.76
CA LYS A 2 5.83 -7.54 -18.71
C LYS A 2 7.37 -7.51 -18.84
N SER A 3 7.93 -6.55 -19.58
CA SER A 3 9.39 -6.33 -19.65
C SER A 3 9.96 -5.89 -18.31
N ILE A 4 9.48 -4.76 -17.75
CA ILE A 4 9.90 -4.26 -16.43
C ILE A 4 9.75 -5.32 -15.33
N LYS A 5 8.64 -6.07 -15.33
CA LYS A 5 8.43 -7.20 -14.42
C LYS A 5 9.59 -8.20 -14.53
N LYS A 6 9.86 -8.72 -15.74
CA LYS A 6 10.95 -9.68 -15.98
C LYS A 6 12.34 -9.11 -15.69
N GLU A 7 12.54 -7.81 -15.94
CA GLU A 7 13.80 -7.13 -15.68
C GLU A 7 14.08 -6.99 -14.17
N GLY A 8 13.04 -6.83 -13.35
CA GLY A 8 13.16 -6.76 -11.89
C GLY A 8 13.03 -8.11 -11.18
N GLU A 9 12.40 -9.11 -11.79
CA GLU A 9 12.27 -10.45 -11.24
C GLU A 9 13.65 -11.09 -11.03
N TRP A 10 13.85 -11.70 -9.86
CA TRP A 10 15.11 -12.37 -9.47
C TRP A 10 16.32 -11.45 -9.38
N LYS A 11 16.10 -10.13 -9.38
CA LYS A 11 17.16 -9.13 -9.19
C LYS A 11 17.36 -8.78 -7.72
N SER A 12 18.61 -8.48 -7.38
CA SER A 12 18.96 -7.90 -6.08
C SER A 12 18.30 -6.52 -5.88
N SER A 13 18.25 -6.05 -4.63
CA SER A 13 17.76 -4.68 -4.34
C SER A 13 18.54 -3.61 -5.11
N GLN A 14 19.87 -3.74 -5.19
CA GLN A 14 20.74 -2.82 -5.94
C GLN A 14 20.46 -2.80 -7.44
N GLU A 15 20.18 -3.95 -8.06
CA GLU A 15 19.81 -4.01 -9.47
C GLU A 15 18.43 -3.40 -9.72
N ARG A 16 17.46 -3.66 -8.82
CA ARG A 16 16.13 -3.05 -8.92
C ARG A 16 16.18 -1.54 -8.74
N LYS A 17 17.04 -1.03 -7.85
CA LYS A 17 17.33 0.41 -7.73
C LYS A 17 17.74 1.02 -9.07
N LYS A 18 18.65 0.39 -9.82
CA LYS A 18 19.06 0.90 -11.14
C LYS A 18 17.88 1.02 -12.11
N ILE A 19 16.96 0.05 -12.11
CA ILE A 19 15.74 0.09 -12.95
C ILE A 19 14.85 1.26 -12.52
N VAL A 20 14.72 1.50 -11.22
CA VAL A 20 13.96 2.63 -10.69
C VAL A 20 14.59 3.96 -11.10
N GLU A 21 15.92 4.11 -10.96
CA GLU A 21 16.69 5.30 -11.37
C GLU A 21 16.59 5.56 -12.88
N GLN A 22 16.50 4.50 -13.69
CA GLN A 22 16.28 4.58 -15.14
C GLN A 22 14.83 4.94 -15.52
N GLY A 23 13.94 5.14 -14.53
CA GLY A 23 12.57 5.58 -14.75
C GLY A 23 11.53 4.47 -14.78
N GLY A 24 11.85 3.24 -14.35
CA GLY A 24 10.91 2.12 -14.34
C GLY A 24 9.60 2.40 -13.61
N LEU A 25 9.66 3.06 -12.44
CA LEU A 25 8.45 3.49 -11.72
C LEU A 25 7.65 4.54 -12.50
N LYS A 26 8.32 5.49 -13.18
CA LYS A 26 7.67 6.53 -13.98
C LYS A 26 6.92 5.93 -15.18
N GLU A 27 7.46 4.89 -15.80
CA GLU A 27 6.75 4.15 -16.85
C GLU A 27 5.52 3.42 -16.32
N ILE A 28 5.63 2.78 -15.16
CA ILE A 28 4.50 2.13 -14.50
C ILE A 28 3.40 3.16 -14.15
N CYS A 29 3.77 4.32 -13.61
CA CYS A 29 2.84 5.41 -13.32
C CYS A 29 2.02 5.80 -14.54
N LYS A 30 2.68 6.00 -15.71
CA LYS A 30 1.99 6.36 -16.96
C LYS A 30 0.95 5.32 -17.38
N VAL A 31 1.27 4.03 -17.23
CA VAL A 31 0.34 2.94 -17.56
C VAL A 31 -0.85 2.90 -16.60
N ILE A 32 -0.61 3.00 -15.29
CA ILE A 32 -1.70 3.01 -14.30
C ILE A 32 -2.58 4.25 -14.50
N HIS A 33 -1.96 5.41 -14.69
CA HIS A 33 -2.67 6.67 -14.87
C HIS A 33 -3.60 6.64 -16.08
N SER A 34 -3.07 6.31 -17.26
CA SER A 34 -3.89 6.20 -18.49
C SER A 34 -4.96 5.11 -18.40
N SER A 35 -4.70 4.03 -17.65
CA SER A 35 -5.69 2.97 -17.43
C SER A 35 -6.81 3.39 -16.47
N LEU A 36 -6.60 4.44 -15.66
CA LEU A 36 -7.59 5.01 -14.75
C LEU A 36 -8.45 6.11 -15.39
N GLU A 37 -8.14 6.54 -16.60
CA GLU A 37 -8.91 7.53 -17.34
C GLU A 37 -10.08 6.87 -18.09
N GLY A 38 -11.24 7.54 -18.11
CA GLY A 38 -12.44 7.06 -18.79
C GLY A 38 -13.04 5.78 -18.19
N GLU A 39 -13.87 5.09 -18.96
CA GLU A 39 -14.55 3.88 -18.49
C GLU A 39 -13.58 2.70 -18.31
N MET A 40 -13.76 1.96 -17.20
CA MET A 40 -12.94 0.82 -16.83
C MET A 40 -13.38 -0.42 -17.61
N ASN A 41 -12.50 -0.97 -18.45
CA ASN A 41 -12.72 -2.22 -19.17
C ASN A 41 -11.69 -3.29 -18.75
N TRP A 42 -11.88 -4.52 -19.21
CA TRP A 42 -11.00 -5.65 -18.83
C TRP A 42 -9.52 -5.41 -19.19
N ASN A 43 -9.23 -4.80 -20.34
CA ASN A 43 -7.86 -4.49 -20.75
C ASN A 43 -7.19 -3.51 -19.77
N LYS A 44 -7.90 -2.45 -19.37
CA LYS A 44 -7.41 -1.49 -18.38
C LYS A 44 -7.20 -2.12 -17.01
N GLN A 45 -8.13 -2.96 -16.56
CA GLN A 45 -7.97 -3.71 -15.30
C GLN A 45 -6.74 -4.63 -15.34
N TYR A 46 -6.50 -5.29 -16.46
CA TYR A 46 -5.33 -6.16 -16.64
C TYR A 46 -4.02 -5.36 -16.63
N LEU A 47 -3.98 -4.20 -17.31
CA LEU A 47 -2.82 -3.30 -17.31
C LEU A 47 -2.51 -2.76 -15.91
N ILE A 48 -3.53 -2.40 -15.15
CA ILE A 48 -3.40 -1.98 -13.75
C ILE A 48 -2.79 -3.10 -12.91
N GLN A 49 -3.29 -4.33 -13.02
CA GLN A 49 -2.76 -5.47 -12.26
C GLN A 49 -1.27 -5.71 -12.60
N LEU A 50 -0.90 -5.67 -13.89
CA LEU A 50 0.50 -5.78 -14.30
C LEU A 50 1.36 -4.62 -13.79
N GLY A 51 0.81 -3.40 -13.76
CA GLY A 51 1.49 -2.23 -13.23
C GLY A 51 1.75 -2.35 -11.72
N CYS A 52 0.74 -2.74 -10.94
CA CYS A 52 0.88 -2.99 -9.51
C CYS A 52 1.87 -4.12 -9.22
N GLU A 53 1.83 -5.21 -10.00
CA GLU A 53 2.78 -6.31 -9.85
C GLU A 53 4.22 -5.88 -10.12
N ALA A 54 4.46 -5.15 -11.22
CA ALA A 54 5.78 -4.64 -11.57
C ALA A 54 6.30 -3.64 -10.52
N ALA A 55 5.45 -2.71 -10.04
CA ALA A 55 5.80 -1.78 -8.97
C ALA A 55 6.17 -2.53 -7.70
N SER A 56 5.34 -3.50 -7.29
CA SER A 56 5.61 -4.35 -6.13
C SER A 56 6.99 -5.02 -6.21
N ILE A 57 7.38 -5.54 -7.38
CA ILE A 57 8.70 -6.15 -7.57
C ILE A 57 9.83 -5.13 -7.39
N LEU A 58 9.69 -3.92 -7.95
CA LEU A 58 10.72 -2.89 -7.85
C LEU A 58 10.88 -2.31 -6.44
N LEU A 59 9.80 -2.28 -5.65
CA LEU A 59 9.77 -1.71 -4.30
C LEU A 59 10.18 -2.69 -3.21
N LYS A 60 9.97 -4.00 -3.42
CA LYS A 60 10.26 -5.03 -2.42
C LYS A 60 11.73 -4.98 -1.97
N ASP A 61 11.98 -4.92 -0.66
CA ASP A 61 13.33 -4.88 -0.07
C ASP A 61 14.22 -3.74 -0.63
N ASN A 62 13.63 -2.61 -1.04
CA ASN A 62 14.32 -1.53 -1.76
C ASN A 62 14.04 -0.16 -1.15
N GLU A 63 14.50 0.06 0.10
CA GLU A 63 14.36 1.34 0.82
C GLU A 63 14.88 2.53 0.01
N GLU A 64 15.95 2.34 -0.76
CA GLU A 64 16.57 3.39 -1.58
C GLU A 64 15.64 3.92 -2.69
N SER A 65 14.60 3.16 -3.05
CA SER A 65 13.57 3.61 -4.01
C SER A 65 12.55 4.58 -3.40
N PHE A 66 12.55 4.77 -2.07
CA PHE A 66 11.53 5.56 -1.38
C PHE A 66 11.40 6.99 -1.92
N PRO A 67 12.49 7.79 -2.07
CA PRO A 67 12.36 9.19 -2.53
C PRO A 67 11.69 9.30 -3.90
N LEU A 68 12.03 8.39 -4.82
CA LEU A 68 11.45 8.33 -6.17
C LEU A 68 10.00 7.83 -6.15
N SER A 69 9.65 6.99 -5.18
CA SER A 69 8.31 6.42 -5.05
C SER A 69 7.29 7.43 -4.55
N ILE A 70 7.73 8.36 -3.69
CA ILE A 70 6.88 9.38 -3.07
C ILE A 70 6.91 10.74 -3.79
N GLU A 71 7.58 10.87 -4.94
CA GLU A 71 7.49 12.08 -5.77
C GLU A 71 6.02 12.47 -6.03
N SER A 72 5.74 13.77 -6.17
CA SER A 72 4.40 14.24 -6.53
C SER A 72 3.96 13.65 -7.87
N GLY A 73 2.81 13.00 -7.90
CA GLY A 73 2.32 12.24 -9.06
C GLY A 73 3.04 10.89 -9.29
N GLY A 74 3.93 10.51 -8.38
CA GLY A 74 4.70 9.27 -8.38
C GLY A 74 3.84 8.04 -8.10
N ILE A 75 4.50 6.88 -7.98
CA ILE A 75 3.80 5.59 -7.95
C ILE A 75 2.84 5.49 -6.77
N ILE A 76 3.20 6.04 -5.62
CA ILE A 76 2.34 5.98 -4.43
C ILE A 76 1.08 6.81 -4.60
N ASP A 77 1.16 7.99 -5.22
CA ASP A 77 -0.01 8.80 -5.53
C ASP A 77 -0.93 8.08 -6.52
N GLN A 78 -0.36 7.39 -7.52
CA GLN A 78 -1.15 6.59 -8.47
C GLN A 78 -1.83 5.39 -7.80
N ILE A 79 -1.16 4.69 -6.89
CA ILE A 79 -1.74 3.54 -6.17
C ILE A 79 -2.82 4.00 -5.18
N ILE A 80 -2.60 5.11 -4.46
CA ILE A 80 -3.62 5.71 -3.58
C ILE A 80 -4.84 6.15 -4.40
N SER A 81 -4.63 6.79 -5.55
CA SER A 81 -5.70 7.19 -6.47
C SER A 81 -6.49 5.99 -6.99
N LEU A 82 -5.78 4.93 -7.42
CA LEU A 82 -6.37 3.67 -7.86
C LEU A 82 -7.28 3.07 -6.79
N LEU A 83 -6.78 2.89 -5.57
CA LEU A 83 -7.51 2.26 -4.48
C LEU A 83 -8.70 3.11 -4.02
N ASN A 84 -8.60 4.44 -4.11
CA ASN A 84 -9.73 5.34 -3.87
C ASN A 84 -10.81 5.24 -4.96
N LYS A 85 -10.44 5.11 -6.23
CA LYS A 85 -11.37 5.03 -7.36
C LYS A 85 -12.09 3.68 -7.50
N LEU A 86 -11.39 2.57 -7.23
CA LEU A 86 -11.99 1.25 -7.41
C LEU A 86 -13.12 0.98 -6.39
N PRO A 87 -14.25 0.38 -6.80
CA PRO A 87 -15.17 -0.25 -5.86
C PRO A 87 -14.42 -1.24 -4.97
N ILE A 88 -14.80 -1.35 -3.70
CA ILE A 88 -14.05 -2.18 -2.74
C ILE A 88 -14.05 -3.66 -3.15
N GLU A 89 -15.12 -4.11 -3.78
CA GLU A 89 -15.31 -5.46 -4.30
C GLU A 89 -14.34 -5.77 -5.47
N ASN A 90 -13.83 -4.74 -6.13
CA ASN A 90 -12.88 -4.85 -7.24
C ASN A 90 -11.42 -4.68 -6.79
N ILE A 91 -11.17 -4.38 -5.52
CA ILE A 91 -9.81 -4.31 -4.97
C ILE A 91 -9.31 -5.74 -4.75
N LYS A 92 -8.16 -6.05 -5.36
CA LYS A 92 -7.47 -7.32 -5.24
C LYS A 92 -6.16 -7.14 -4.49
N LYS A 93 -5.65 -8.21 -3.87
CA LYS A 93 -4.37 -8.23 -3.15
C LYS A 93 -3.24 -7.57 -3.94
N ILE A 94 -3.17 -7.84 -5.25
CA ILE A 94 -2.15 -7.28 -6.14
C ILE A 94 -2.11 -5.75 -6.16
N HIS A 95 -3.25 -5.07 -5.93
CA HIS A 95 -3.29 -3.61 -5.87
C HIS A 95 -2.67 -3.05 -4.58
N LEU A 96 -2.61 -3.83 -3.51
CA LEU A 96 -2.03 -3.44 -2.22
C LEU A 96 -0.53 -3.73 -2.12
N LEU A 97 -0.01 -4.68 -2.91
CA LEU A 97 1.39 -5.10 -2.80
C LEU A 97 2.43 -3.96 -2.93
N PRO A 98 2.26 -2.96 -3.82
CA PRO A 98 3.18 -1.82 -3.85
C PRO A 98 3.24 -1.04 -2.54
N LEU A 99 2.08 -0.80 -1.90
CA LEU A 99 2.02 -0.11 -0.61
C LEU A 99 2.64 -0.97 0.49
N PHE A 100 2.30 -2.26 0.52
CA PHE A 100 2.86 -3.20 1.49
C PHE A 100 4.38 -3.23 1.44
N HIS A 101 4.96 -3.47 0.26
CA HIS A 101 6.41 -3.55 0.14
C HIS A 101 7.11 -2.23 0.44
N LEU A 102 6.53 -1.09 0.03
CA LEU A 102 7.13 0.21 0.37
C LEU A 102 7.08 0.44 1.89
N VAL A 103 5.95 0.19 2.55
CA VAL A 103 5.79 0.38 4.00
C VAL A 103 6.71 -0.54 4.77
N ASP A 104 6.82 -1.80 4.37
CA ASP A 104 7.70 -2.80 4.98
C ASP A 104 9.18 -2.36 4.92
N SER A 105 9.63 -1.84 3.78
CA SER A 105 11.00 -1.35 3.61
C SER A 105 11.25 0.07 4.14
N SER A 106 10.23 0.78 4.63
CA SER A 106 10.36 2.18 5.05
C SER A 106 10.80 2.31 6.51
N ASN A 107 11.58 3.34 6.84
CA ASN A 107 11.80 3.74 8.24
C ASN A 107 10.62 4.56 8.80
N PHE A 108 10.71 4.96 10.06
CA PHE A 108 9.60 5.61 10.77
C PHE A 108 9.23 6.98 10.16
N GLU A 109 10.21 7.83 9.84
CA GLU A 109 9.98 9.14 9.20
C GLU A 109 9.41 8.98 7.79
N GLN A 110 9.87 7.98 7.04
CA GLN A 110 9.32 7.65 5.75
C GLN A 110 7.84 7.24 5.84
N LYS A 111 7.45 6.46 6.86
CA LYS A 111 6.04 6.10 7.10
C LYS A 111 5.18 7.32 7.48
N LYS A 112 5.74 8.32 8.15
CA LYS A 112 5.07 9.62 8.37
C LYS A 112 4.79 10.34 7.06
N ASN A 113 5.71 10.35 6.11
CA ASN A 113 5.45 10.91 4.77
C ASN A 113 4.30 10.18 4.05
N LEU A 114 4.14 8.87 4.27
CA LEU A 114 3.01 8.11 3.69
C LEU A 114 1.66 8.48 4.33
N VAL A 115 1.65 8.81 5.62
CA VAL A 115 0.47 9.36 6.31
C VAL A 115 0.05 10.68 5.66
N GLU A 116 1.00 11.58 5.42
CA GLU A 116 0.76 12.87 4.75
C GLU A 116 0.21 12.71 3.32
N LYS A 117 0.56 11.62 2.63
CA LYS A 117 -0.02 11.25 1.33
C LYS A 117 -1.43 10.65 1.40
N GLY A 118 -1.96 10.41 2.59
CA GLY A 118 -3.33 9.92 2.80
C GLY A 118 -3.47 8.41 2.77
N ILE A 119 -2.41 7.66 3.13
CA ILE A 119 -2.48 6.19 3.20
C ILE A 119 -3.55 5.70 4.18
N LEU A 120 -3.81 6.42 5.28
CA LEU A 120 -4.80 6.06 6.30
C LEU A 120 -6.21 5.94 5.72
N LYS A 121 -6.61 6.90 4.87
CA LYS A 121 -7.91 6.89 4.19
C LYS A 121 -8.10 5.62 3.34
N VAL A 122 -7.03 5.20 2.66
CA VAL A 122 -7.05 3.99 1.83
C VAL A 122 -7.11 2.72 2.69
N MET A 123 -6.39 2.68 3.81
CA MET A 123 -6.46 1.58 4.75
C MET A 123 -7.85 1.46 5.38
N ASN A 124 -8.44 2.57 5.85
CA ASN A 124 -9.82 2.59 6.36
C ASN A 124 -10.82 2.04 5.35
N LYS A 125 -10.70 2.42 4.07
CA LYS A 125 -11.54 1.88 2.99
C LYS A 125 -11.35 0.38 2.82
N THR A 126 -10.11 -0.08 2.67
CA THR A 126 -9.79 -1.47 2.30
C THR A 126 -10.05 -2.46 3.44
N MET A 127 -9.96 -2.03 4.70
CA MET A 127 -10.38 -2.82 5.87
C MET A 127 -11.88 -3.11 5.95
N LYS A 128 -12.71 -2.49 5.09
CA LYS A 128 -14.15 -2.81 4.98
C LYS A 128 -14.42 -3.98 4.04
N SER A 129 -13.37 -4.55 3.44
CA SER A 129 -13.49 -5.66 2.50
C SER A 129 -13.97 -6.94 3.18
N GLN A 130 -14.68 -7.78 2.43
CA GLN A 130 -15.05 -9.12 2.87
C GLN A 130 -13.99 -10.17 2.50
N PHE A 131 -12.97 -9.78 1.72
CA PHE A 131 -11.91 -10.68 1.28
C PHE A 131 -10.77 -10.69 2.31
N GLU A 132 -10.49 -11.87 2.89
CA GLU A 132 -9.45 -12.06 3.91
C GLU A 132 -8.07 -11.58 3.45
N ASP A 133 -7.68 -11.88 2.20
CA ASP A 133 -6.41 -11.39 1.64
C ASP A 133 -6.32 -9.86 1.62
N ILE A 134 -7.43 -9.14 1.44
CA ILE A 134 -7.43 -7.68 1.47
C ILE A 134 -7.28 -7.22 2.91
N LEU A 135 -8.04 -7.81 3.83
CA LEU A 135 -7.97 -7.50 5.26
C LEU A 135 -6.55 -7.70 5.80
N LEU A 136 -5.93 -8.85 5.51
CA LEU A 136 -4.57 -9.19 5.95
C LEU A 136 -3.56 -8.09 5.61
N TYR A 137 -3.52 -7.68 4.34
CA TYR A 137 -2.56 -6.66 3.89
C TYR A 137 -2.93 -5.28 4.42
N SER A 138 -4.22 -4.94 4.48
CA SER A 138 -4.67 -3.65 5.02
C SER A 138 -4.37 -3.49 6.50
N THR A 139 -4.63 -4.51 7.32
CA THR A 139 -4.33 -4.48 8.76
C THR A 139 -2.83 -4.47 9.02
N ASN A 140 -2.06 -5.25 8.26
CA ASN A 140 -0.61 -5.27 8.42
C ASN A 140 0.04 -3.92 8.06
N ILE A 141 -0.33 -3.33 6.91
CA ILE A 141 0.14 -1.99 6.53
C ILE A 141 -0.23 -0.97 7.61
N LEU A 142 -1.49 -0.99 8.07
CA LEU A 142 -1.97 -0.03 9.05
C LEU A 142 -1.24 -0.17 10.40
N LEU A 143 -1.00 -1.39 10.88
CA LEU A 143 -0.23 -1.62 12.10
C LEU A 143 1.17 -1.02 11.99
N PHE A 144 1.88 -1.26 10.88
CA PHE A 144 3.20 -0.70 10.67
C PHE A 144 3.21 0.83 10.65
N ILE A 145 2.18 1.46 10.08
CA ILE A 145 2.01 2.92 10.16
C ILE A 145 1.76 3.35 11.61
N ILE A 146 0.77 2.77 12.30
CA ILE A 146 0.42 3.13 13.68
C ILE A 146 1.64 3.00 14.59
N TYR A 147 2.32 1.86 14.55
CA TYR A 147 3.50 1.60 15.35
C TYR A 147 4.57 2.67 15.12
N SER A 148 4.94 2.93 13.87
CA SER A 148 5.98 3.93 13.56
C SER A 148 5.62 5.35 13.99
N ILE A 149 4.37 5.77 13.84
CA ILE A 149 3.95 7.10 14.32
C ILE A 149 3.92 7.18 15.84
N GLY A 150 3.61 6.07 16.53
CA GLY A 150 3.72 5.99 17.98
C GLY A 150 5.17 6.11 18.45
N GLU A 151 6.09 5.38 17.82
CA GLU A 151 7.52 5.41 18.13
C GLU A 151 8.11 6.83 17.94
N LEU A 152 7.72 7.55 16.89
CA LEU A 152 8.17 8.94 16.66
C LEU A 152 7.69 9.91 17.73
N GLU A 153 6.51 9.69 18.31
CA GLU A 153 5.99 10.54 19.38
C GLU A 153 6.76 10.35 20.70
N GLY A 154 7.20 9.11 20.94
CA GLY A 154 8.01 8.69 22.08
C GLY A 154 7.23 7.93 23.15
N GLU A 155 7.97 7.18 23.96
CA GLU A 155 7.40 6.30 24.99
C GLU A 155 6.52 7.06 26.00
N GLY A 156 5.43 6.40 26.43
CA GLY A 156 4.50 6.93 27.43
C GLY A 156 3.52 7.99 26.92
N LYS A 157 3.61 8.39 25.65
CA LYS A 157 2.67 9.32 25.02
C LYS A 157 1.61 8.60 24.18
N PRO A 158 0.39 9.17 24.07
CA PRO A 158 -0.63 8.60 23.20
C PRO A 158 -0.21 8.70 21.74
N ASN A 159 -0.58 7.69 20.94
CA ASN A 159 -0.31 7.71 19.50
C ASN A 159 -1.00 8.92 18.83
N PRO A 160 -0.27 9.75 18.07
CA PRO A 160 -0.83 10.92 17.40
C PRO A 160 -2.02 10.62 16.48
N LEU A 161 -2.10 9.40 15.92
CA LEU A 161 -3.18 8.98 15.03
C LEU A 161 -4.48 8.64 15.77
N LEU A 162 -4.45 8.45 17.10
CA LEU A 162 -5.59 7.94 17.88
C LEU A 162 -6.88 8.74 17.62
N LYS A 163 -6.82 10.07 17.74
CA LYS A 163 -8.00 10.93 17.56
C LYS A 163 -8.57 10.86 16.14
N GLU A 164 -7.72 10.72 15.14
CA GLU A 164 -8.15 10.58 13.75
C GLU A 164 -8.84 9.23 13.52
N MET A 165 -8.24 8.15 14.04
CA MET A 165 -8.76 6.79 13.92
C MET A 165 -10.08 6.57 14.67
N GLU A 166 -10.28 7.26 15.80
CA GLU A 166 -11.57 7.30 16.50
C GLU A 166 -12.62 8.02 15.65
N LYS A 167 -12.24 9.18 15.08
CA LYS A 167 -13.15 10.03 14.31
C LYS A 167 -13.60 9.38 12.99
N ASP A 168 -12.72 8.68 12.29
CA ASP A 168 -13.01 8.08 10.98
C ASP A 168 -13.49 6.61 11.05
N GLY A 169 -13.60 6.06 12.27
CA GLY A 169 -14.05 4.70 12.55
C GLY A 169 -13.00 3.62 12.30
N THR A 170 -11.75 3.97 11.99
CA THR A 170 -10.62 3.03 11.83
C THR A 170 -10.44 2.18 13.09
N LEU A 171 -10.44 2.80 14.28
CA LEU A 171 -10.25 2.08 15.54
C LEU A 171 -11.39 1.08 15.80
N THR A 172 -12.64 1.51 15.59
CA THR A 172 -13.82 0.63 15.70
C THR A 172 -13.68 -0.57 14.76
N LYS A 173 -13.21 -0.33 13.52
CA LYS A 173 -13.05 -1.40 12.55
C LYS A 173 -11.96 -2.41 12.95
N LEU A 174 -10.84 -1.94 13.49
CA LEU A 174 -9.80 -2.82 14.03
C LEU A 174 -10.34 -3.70 15.16
N ILE A 175 -11.11 -3.14 16.09
CA ILE A 175 -11.74 -3.89 17.19
C ILE A 175 -12.71 -4.95 16.65
N GLU A 176 -13.51 -4.64 15.63
CA GLU A 176 -14.38 -5.61 14.97
C GLU A 176 -13.59 -6.77 14.36
N ILE A 177 -12.50 -6.47 13.65
CA ILE A 177 -11.62 -7.47 13.03
C ILE A 177 -10.98 -8.34 14.11
N PHE A 178 -10.42 -7.74 15.15
CA PHE A 178 -9.78 -8.46 16.25
C PHE A 178 -10.75 -9.42 16.96
N ARG A 179 -12.01 -9.04 17.12
CA ARG A 179 -13.05 -9.86 17.77
C ARG A 179 -13.69 -10.91 16.85
N ASN A 180 -13.38 -10.91 15.56
CA ASN A 180 -14.00 -11.84 14.62
C ASN A 180 -13.23 -13.17 14.53
N ASP A 181 -13.80 -14.22 15.13
CA ASP A 181 -13.20 -15.55 15.14
C ASP A 181 -13.39 -16.35 13.84
N LYS A 182 -14.17 -15.82 12.88
CA LYS A 182 -14.56 -16.52 11.66
C LYS A 182 -13.48 -16.50 10.57
N TYR A 183 -12.45 -15.67 10.70
CA TYR A 183 -11.36 -15.63 9.71
C TYR A 183 -10.61 -16.96 9.67
N LYS A 184 -10.33 -17.44 8.46
CA LYS A 184 -9.47 -18.61 8.24
C LYS A 184 -8.03 -18.25 8.54
N ASP A 185 -7.57 -17.12 8.01
CA ASP A 185 -6.27 -16.56 8.33
C ASP A 185 -6.29 -15.91 9.72
N LYS A 186 -5.52 -16.47 10.66
CA LYS A 186 -5.45 -15.99 12.05
C LYS A 186 -4.55 -14.77 12.19
N ASP A 187 -3.66 -14.51 11.24
CA ASP A 187 -2.77 -13.35 11.28
C ASP A 187 -3.57 -12.05 11.13
N ILE A 188 -4.72 -12.07 10.44
CA ILE A 188 -5.65 -10.93 10.34
C ILE A 188 -6.01 -10.40 11.74
N LYS A 189 -6.26 -11.30 12.69
CA LYS A 189 -6.56 -10.91 14.07
C LYS A 189 -5.33 -10.38 14.78
N ALA A 190 -4.19 -11.03 14.59
CA ALA A 190 -2.92 -10.62 15.20
C ALA A 190 -2.51 -9.22 14.78
N TRP A 191 -2.71 -8.86 13.51
CA TRP A 191 -2.41 -7.51 13.00
C TRP A 191 -3.43 -6.44 13.40
N ALA A 192 -4.62 -6.84 13.83
CA ALA A 192 -5.65 -5.90 14.28
C ALA A 192 -5.60 -5.62 15.80
N ALA A 193 -4.75 -6.35 16.54
CA ALA A 193 -4.54 -6.20 17.98
C ALA A 193 -3.62 -5.01 18.27
#